data_AF-A0A914XT61-F1
#
_entry.id   AF-A0A914XT61-F1
#
_cell.length_a   1.000
_cell.length_b   1.000
_cell.length_c   1.000
_cell.angle_alpha   90.00
_cell.angle_beta   90.00
_cell.angle_gamma   90.00
#
_symmetry.space_group_name_H-M   'P 1'
#
loop_
_entity.id
_entity.type
_entity.pdbx_description
1 polymer ?
#
loop_
_entity_poly.entity_id
_entity_poly.type
_entity_poly.pdbx_seq_one_letter_code
_entity_poly.pdbx_strand_id
1 'polypeptide(L)'
;DARSEVEQKIDDALRGKIEEFLELSNYDWELANPSGRASDHITDLMTFMQTTFLSFTNLPPVLARHVCMQACKHLASRLMAMLLDPDLKAISMGALEQFNLDVIQCELFTSQCPVPGFENGTLTMTFADLRQLLDLLMSFDWTSYLADFGQERNKYVRVKPTTAIAVLEKIMELDRRKNSFFGKDKNKDRKKLLDTVLKQLRSLAHA
;
A
#
# COMPACT_ATOMS: atom_id res chain seq x y z
N ASP A 1 9.74 13.79 -30.19
CA ASP A 1 10.13 15.08 -29.59
C ASP A 1 11.18 14.76 -28.55
N ALA A 2 12.41 15.27 -28.73
CA ALA A 2 13.56 14.92 -27.91
C ALA A 2 13.35 15.16 -26.40
N ARG A 3 12.51 16.15 -26.04
CA ARG A 3 12.18 16.42 -24.63
C ARG A 3 11.39 15.27 -24.00
N SER A 4 10.36 14.77 -24.70
CA SER A 4 9.53 13.66 -24.24
C SER A 4 10.34 12.36 -24.13
N GLU A 5 11.30 12.14 -25.02
CA GLU A 5 12.20 10.98 -24.97
C GLU A 5 13.14 11.03 -23.76
N VAL A 6 13.64 12.20 -23.38
CA VAL A 6 14.48 12.37 -22.19
C VAL A 6 13.66 12.15 -20.92
N GLU A 7 12.46 12.71 -20.84
CA GLU A 7 11.53 12.50 -19.72
C GLU A 7 11.24 11.02 -19.51
N GLN A 8 10.90 10.30 -20.57
CA GLN A 8 10.62 8.86 -20.51
C GLN A 8 11.84 8.06 -20.03
N LYS A 9 13.06 8.39 -20.49
CA LYS A 9 14.28 7.71 -20.03
C LYS A 9 14.55 7.92 -18.54
N ILE A 10 14.28 9.12 -18.02
CA ILE A 10 14.44 9.40 -16.58
C ILE A 10 13.40 8.61 -15.79
N ASP A 11 12.14 8.62 -16.24
CA ASP A 11 11.05 7.87 -15.61
C ASP A 11 11.35 6.37 -15.57
N ASP A 12 11.79 5.79 -16.69
CA ASP A 12 12.11 4.36 -16.80
C ASP A 12 13.32 3.98 -15.93
N ALA A 13 14.36 4.82 -15.88
CA ALA A 13 15.54 4.58 -15.05
C ALA A 13 15.19 4.61 -13.55
N LEU A 14 14.39 5.59 -13.12
CA LEU A 14 13.99 5.71 -11.73
C LEU A 14 13.02 4.59 -11.32
N ARG A 15 12.10 4.23 -12.21
CA ARG A 15 11.21 3.06 -12.07
C ARG A 15 12.01 1.77 -11.89
N GLY A 16 12.98 1.53 -12.76
CA GLY A 16 13.86 0.35 -12.67
C GLY A 16 14.59 0.29 -11.33
N LYS A 17 15.10 1.42 -10.83
CA LYS A 17 15.73 1.47 -9.51
C LYS A 17 14.77 1.17 -8.37
N ILE A 18 13.54 1.68 -8.41
CA ILE A 18 12.51 1.34 -7.42
C ILE A 18 12.26 -0.17 -7.42
N GLU A 19 12.11 -0.78 -8.59
CA GLU A 19 11.91 -2.24 -8.69
C GLU A 19 13.09 -3.02 -8.11
N GLU A 20 14.34 -2.63 -8.40
CA GLU A 20 15.53 -3.28 -7.81
C GLU A 20 15.50 -3.26 -6.27
N PHE A 21 15.11 -2.14 -5.64
CA PHE A 21 14.95 -2.09 -4.18
C PHE A 21 13.81 -2.97 -3.67
N LEU A 22 12.71 -3.04 -4.42
CA LEU A 22 11.55 -3.84 -4.05
C LEU A 22 11.76 -5.35 -4.30
N GLU A 23 12.62 -5.75 -5.23
CA GLU A 23 13.05 -7.15 -5.41
C GLU A 23 13.83 -7.68 -4.21
N LEU A 24 14.50 -6.80 -3.45
CA LEU A 24 15.14 -7.15 -2.18
C LEU A 24 14.13 -7.35 -1.05
N SER A 25 12.85 -7.03 -1.26
CA SER A 25 11.83 -7.22 -0.23
C SER A 25 11.62 -8.71 0.03
N ASN A 26 11.95 -9.13 1.24
CA ASN A 26 11.68 -10.48 1.72
C ASN A 26 10.72 -10.40 2.91
N TYR A 27 9.50 -9.92 2.62
CA TYR A 27 8.46 -9.86 3.63
C TYR A 27 8.14 -11.26 4.14
N ASP A 28 8.33 -11.47 5.44
CA ASP A 28 7.72 -12.60 6.12
C ASP A 28 6.22 -12.32 6.29
N TRP A 29 5.42 -12.77 5.34
CA TRP A 29 3.96 -12.56 5.35
C TRP A 29 3.24 -13.34 6.46
N GLU A 30 3.92 -14.24 7.16
CA GLU A 30 3.37 -14.95 8.32
C GLU A 30 3.92 -14.39 9.65
N LEU A 31 4.69 -13.30 9.61
CA LEU A 31 5.34 -12.65 10.74
C LEU A 31 4.39 -12.45 11.93
N ALA A 32 4.81 -12.86 13.12
CA ALA A 32 3.95 -12.79 14.31
C ALA A 32 3.74 -11.35 14.80
N ASN A 33 4.81 -10.55 14.86
CA ASN A 33 4.79 -9.18 15.37
C ASN A 33 5.69 -8.30 14.48
N PRO A 34 5.34 -7.02 14.27
CA PRO A 34 6.18 -6.10 13.52
C PRO A 34 7.49 -5.81 14.26
N SER A 35 8.51 -5.36 13.52
CA SER A 35 9.81 -4.96 14.08
C SER A 35 9.76 -3.61 14.83
N GLY A 36 8.67 -2.86 14.69
CA GLY A 36 8.49 -1.53 15.29
C GLY A 36 9.17 -0.39 14.52
N ARG A 37 9.85 -0.69 13.41
CA ARG A 37 10.44 0.28 12.48
C ARG A 37 10.13 -0.11 11.04
N ALA A 38 10.30 0.82 10.10
CA ALA A 38 10.24 0.48 8.67
C ALA A 38 11.36 -0.50 8.30
N SER A 39 11.10 -1.33 7.30
CA SER A 39 12.07 -2.27 6.75
C SER A 39 13.25 -1.53 6.12
N ASP A 40 14.43 -2.16 6.19
CA ASP A 40 15.69 -1.54 5.78
C ASP A 40 15.66 -1.19 4.28
N HIS A 41 15.11 -2.06 3.41
CA HIS A 41 15.00 -1.81 1.97
C HIS A 41 14.13 -0.58 1.63
N ILE A 42 13.08 -0.31 2.40
CA ILE A 42 12.23 0.89 2.24
C ILE A 42 12.96 2.13 2.71
N THR A 43 13.66 2.04 3.84
CA THR A 43 14.47 3.15 4.36
C THR A 43 15.58 3.53 3.38
N ASP A 44 16.25 2.54 2.81
CA ASP A 44 17.29 2.73 1.79
C ASP A 44 16.70 3.30 0.49
N LEU A 45 15.53 2.82 0.06
CA LEU A 45 14.83 3.37 -1.11
C LEU A 45 14.46 4.84 -0.91
N MET A 46 13.94 5.22 0.27
CA MET A 46 13.60 6.62 0.58
C MET A 46 14.85 7.49 0.56
N THR A 47 15.96 6.98 1.09
CA THR A 47 17.26 7.67 1.08
C THR A 47 17.75 7.88 -0.35
N PHE A 48 17.70 6.83 -1.17
CA PHE A 48 18.06 6.89 -2.59
C PHE A 48 17.19 7.91 -3.35
N MET A 49 15.87 7.88 -3.19
CA MET A 49 14.96 8.82 -3.85
C MET A 49 15.24 10.26 -3.40
N GLN A 50 15.45 10.49 -2.11
CA GLN A 50 15.78 11.80 -1.56
C GLN A 50 17.08 12.35 -2.17
N THR A 51 18.16 11.56 -2.16
CA THR A 51 19.45 11.95 -2.75
C THR A 51 19.34 12.20 -4.25
N THR A 52 18.57 11.37 -4.95
CA THR A 52 18.34 11.51 -6.40
C THR A 52 17.60 12.82 -6.70
N PHE A 53 16.52 13.15 -6.01
CA PHE A 53 15.79 14.39 -6.25
C PHE A 53 16.57 15.65 -5.85
N LEU A 54 17.39 15.57 -4.79
CA LEU A 54 18.31 16.68 -4.45
C LEU A 54 19.35 16.94 -5.56
N SER A 55 19.70 15.92 -6.35
CA SER A 55 20.61 16.07 -7.49
C SER A 55 19.97 16.71 -8.73
N PHE A 56 18.64 16.91 -8.75
CA PHE A 56 17.90 17.49 -9.89
C PHE A 56 18.07 19.01 -10.02
N THR A 57 19.22 19.57 -9.62
CA THR A 57 19.51 21.01 -9.60
C THR A 57 19.44 21.66 -10.98
N ASN A 58 19.70 20.89 -12.05
CA ASN A 58 19.73 21.39 -13.44
C ASN A 58 18.51 20.95 -14.26
N LEU A 59 17.56 20.23 -13.68
CA LEU A 59 16.35 19.85 -14.39
C LEU A 59 15.31 20.98 -14.36
N PRO A 60 14.55 21.19 -15.44
CA PRO A 60 13.41 22.10 -15.41
C PRO A 60 12.47 21.74 -14.25
N PRO A 61 12.01 22.70 -13.42
CA PRO A 61 11.19 22.40 -12.24
C PRO A 61 9.95 21.58 -12.52
N VAL A 62 9.33 21.80 -13.69
CA VAL A 62 8.15 21.02 -14.14
C VAL A 62 8.52 19.55 -14.37
N LEU A 63 9.67 19.29 -15.00
CA LEU A 63 10.15 17.94 -15.26
C LEU A 63 10.52 17.23 -13.95
N ALA A 64 11.23 17.91 -13.05
CA ALA A 64 11.58 17.36 -11.74
C ALA A 64 10.32 16.95 -10.92
N ARG A 65 9.28 17.79 -10.94
CA ARG A 65 7.99 17.46 -10.29
C ARG A 65 7.29 16.29 -10.97
N HIS A 66 7.27 16.25 -12.29
CA HIS A 66 6.68 15.13 -13.03
C HIS A 66 7.36 13.81 -12.65
N VAL A 67 8.68 13.74 -12.75
CA VAL A 67 9.46 12.53 -12.42
C VAL A 67 9.23 12.10 -10.96
N CYS A 68 9.24 13.05 -10.02
CA CYS A 68 8.96 12.77 -8.61
C CYS A 68 7.54 12.20 -8.40
N MET A 69 6.54 12.79 -9.05
CA MET A 69 5.16 12.31 -9.00
C MET A 69 5.02 10.90 -9.60
N GLN A 70 5.65 10.63 -10.74
CA GLN A 70 5.61 9.31 -11.37
C GLN A 70 6.29 8.24 -10.51
N ALA A 71 7.42 8.57 -9.90
CA ALA A 71 8.13 7.68 -8.99
C ALA A 71 7.27 7.30 -7.77
N CYS A 72 6.66 8.29 -7.10
CA CYS A 72 5.78 8.05 -5.95
C CYS A 72 4.54 7.23 -6.34
N LYS A 73 3.90 7.53 -7.49
CA LYS A 73 2.78 6.74 -8.02
C LYS A 73 3.18 5.30 -8.31
N HIS A 74 4.35 5.11 -8.90
CA HIS A 74 4.86 3.77 -9.21
C HIS A 74 5.11 2.98 -7.93
N LEU A 75 5.81 3.56 -6.94
CA LEU A 75 6.05 2.93 -5.65
C LEU A 75 4.75 2.53 -4.95
N ALA A 76 3.78 3.45 -4.84
CA ALA A 76 2.48 3.17 -4.25
C ALA A 76 1.75 2.02 -4.97
N SER A 77 1.80 2.00 -6.32
CA SER A 77 1.21 0.93 -7.12
C SER A 77 1.90 -0.41 -6.91
N ARG A 78 3.22 -0.44 -6.73
CA ARG A 78 3.97 -1.68 -6.51
C ARG A 78 3.73 -2.25 -5.11
N LEU A 79 3.70 -1.39 -4.10
CA LEU A 79 3.31 -1.78 -2.74
C LEU A 79 1.88 -2.34 -2.70
N MET A 80 0.92 -1.68 -3.36
CA MET A 80 -0.43 -2.23 -3.52
C MET A 80 -0.40 -3.59 -4.24
N ALA A 81 0.39 -3.74 -5.32
CA ALA A 81 0.49 -4.98 -6.06
C ALA A 81 1.05 -6.14 -5.22
N MET A 82 1.99 -5.89 -4.30
CA MET A 82 2.50 -6.92 -3.37
C MET A 82 1.37 -7.49 -2.50
N LEU A 83 0.51 -6.63 -1.94
CA LEU A 83 -0.64 -7.09 -1.15
C LEU A 83 -1.67 -7.86 -1.99
N LEU A 84 -1.78 -7.53 -3.27
CA LEU A 84 -2.74 -8.13 -4.20
C LEU A 84 -2.18 -9.32 -4.99
N ASP A 85 -0.91 -9.67 -4.79
CA ASP A 85 -0.23 -10.73 -5.54
C ASP A 85 -0.99 -12.08 -5.42
N PRO A 86 -1.42 -12.71 -6.52
CA PRO A 86 -2.14 -13.98 -6.46
C PRO A 86 -1.31 -15.13 -5.84
N ASP A 87 0.02 -15.05 -5.86
CA ASP A 87 0.92 -16.04 -5.28
C ASP A 87 1.08 -15.87 -3.77
N LEU A 88 0.82 -14.67 -3.25
CA LEU A 88 0.74 -14.42 -1.81
C LEU A 88 -0.56 -15.01 -1.23
N LYS A 89 -0.45 -16.18 -0.59
CA LYS A 89 -1.63 -16.94 -0.10
C LYS A 89 -2.17 -16.49 1.26
N ALA A 90 -1.35 -15.82 2.06
CA ALA A 90 -1.59 -15.65 3.48
C ALA A 90 -0.90 -14.37 3.98
N ILE A 91 -1.58 -13.57 4.81
CA ILE A 91 -1.01 -12.35 5.43
C ILE A 91 -1.38 -12.32 6.91
N SER A 92 -0.40 -12.34 7.81
CA SER A 92 -0.64 -12.21 9.24
C SER A 92 -0.88 -10.75 9.61
N MET A 93 -1.51 -10.51 10.77
CA MET A 93 -1.64 -9.14 11.28
C MET A 93 -0.28 -8.49 11.56
N GLY A 94 0.70 -9.24 12.08
CA GLY A 94 2.05 -8.72 12.32
C GLY A 94 2.78 -8.32 11.02
N ALA A 95 2.60 -9.09 9.94
CA ALA A 95 3.13 -8.72 8.63
C ALA A 95 2.42 -7.49 8.05
N LEU A 96 1.09 -7.40 8.19
CA LEU A 96 0.33 -6.24 7.74
C LEU A 96 0.73 -4.96 8.50
N GLU A 97 0.97 -5.07 9.81
CA GLU A 97 1.47 -3.98 10.65
C GLU A 97 2.88 -3.54 10.22
N GLN A 98 3.78 -4.49 9.91
CA GLN A 98 5.11 -4.19 9.40
C GLN A 98 5.03 -3.47 8.05
N PHE A 99 4.22 -3.98 7.13
CA PHE A 99 3.98 -3.34 5.84
C PHE A 99 3.38 -1.94 5.99
N ASN A 100 2.52 -1.73 7.00
CA ASN A 100 1.98 -0.41 7.30
C ASN A 100 3.07 0.59 7.76
N LEU A 101 4.07 0.14 8.55
CA LEU A 101 5.21 0.99 8.93
C LEU A 101 6.01 1.45 7.70
N ASP A 102 6.13 0.58 6.70
CA ASP A 102 6.81 0.90 5.46
C ASP A 102 6.04 1.94 4.62
N VAL A 103 4.71 1.80 4.56
CA VAL A 103 3.85 2.80 3.90
C VAL A 103 3.90 4.14 4.63
N ILE A 104 3.91 4.15 5.97
CA ILE A 104 4.11 5.39 6.75
C ILE A 104 5.43 6.06 6.37
N GLN A 105 6.50 5.28 6.22
CA GLN A 105 7.81 5.83 5.83
C GLN A 105 7.77 6.47 4.44
N CYS A 106 7.05 5.86 3.49
CA CYS A 106 6.83 6.44 2.17
C CYS A 106 6.00 7.73 2.23
N GLU A 107 4.95 7.76 3.04
CA GLU A 107 4.11 8.96 3.22
C GLU A 107 4.89 10.10 3.88
N LEU A 108 5.71 9.80 4.90
CA LEU A 108 6.60 10.77 5.53
C LEU A 108 7.54 11.40 4.51
N PHE A 109 8.15 10.58 3.64
CA PHE A 109 8.94 11.07 2.51
C PHE A 109 8.13 12.01 1.59
N THR A 110 6.91 11.63 1.19
CA THR A 110 6.09 12.52 0.34
C THR A 110 5.71 13.83 1.03
N SER A 111 5.47 13.80 2.34
CA SER A 111 5.07 14.98 3.11
C SER A 111 6.18 16.03 3.22
N GLN A 112 7.45 15.60 3.14
CA GLN A 112 8.62 16.47 3.12
C GLN A 112 8.80 17.24 1.80
N CYS A 113 7.99 16.96 0.77
CA CYS A 113 8.07 17.59 -0.55
C CYS A 113 9.50 17.56 -1.13
N PRO A 114 9.99 16.38 -1.55
CA PRO A 114 11.38 16.18 -1.97
C PRO A 114 11.79 17.03 -3.19
N VAL A 115 10.83 17.55 -3.96
CA VAL A 115 11.02 18.54 -5.03
C VAL A 115 10.12 19.75 -4.75
N PRO A 116 10.63 20.99 -4.89
CA PRO A 116 9.83 22.19 -4.63
C PRO A 116 8.71 22.42 -5.65
N GLY A 117 7.65 23.08 -5.20
CA GLY A 117 6.54 23.56 -6.04
C GLY A 117 5.37 22.57 -6.19
N PHE A 118 5.27 21.56 -5.33
CA PHE A 118 4.02 20.83 -5.14
C PHE A 118 3.06 21.62 -4.26
N GLU A 119 1.76 21.53 -4.54
CA GLU A 119 0.74 21.96 -3.59
C GLU A 119 0.70 21.01 -2.41
N ASN A 120 0.38 21.53 -1.23
CA ASN A 120 0.37 20.74 0.01
C ASN A 120 -0.51 19.49 -0.12
N GLY A 121 0.03 18.32 0.23
CA GLY A 121 -0.67 17.04 0.17
C GLY A 121 -0.72 16.37 -1.22
N THR A 122 -0.34 17.04 -2.31
CA THR A 122 -0.42 16.46 -3.67
C THR A 122 0.36 15.16 -3.81
N LEU A 123 1.61 15.12 -3.31
CA LEU A 123 2.42 13.91 -3.35
C LEU A 123 1.88 12.83 -2.42
N THR A 124 1.40 13.20 -1.22
CA THR A 124 0.82 12.25 -0.26
C THR A 124 -0.41 11.54 -0.83
N MET A 125 -1.19 12.22 -1.69
CA MET A 125 -2.33 11.61 -2.38
C MET A 125 -1.97 10.42 -3.26
N THR A 126 -0.71 10.24 -3.65
CA THR A 126 -0.27 9.05 -4.41
C THR A 126 -0.44 7.75 -3.62
N PHE A 127 -0.40 7.81 -2.28
CA PHE A 127 -0.56 6.66 -1.39
C PHE A 127 -1.97 6.51 -0.82
N ALA A 128 -2.89 7.44 -1.12
CA ALA A 128 -4.20 7.51 -0.45
C ALA A 128 -5.04 6.23 -0.58
N ASP A 129 -5.02 5.58 -1.74
CA ASP A 129 -5.76 4.33 -1.97
C ASP A 129 -5.20 3.19 -1.10
N LEU A 130 -3.86 3.09 -0.99
CA LEU A 130 -3.19 2.11 -0.15
C LEU A 130 -3.39 2.38 1.34
N ARG A 131 -3.28 3.65 1.75
CA ARG A 131 -3.54 4.10 3.12
C ARG A 131 -4.95 3.75 3.58
N GLN A 132 -5.97 4.10 2.80
CA GLN A 132 -7.36 3.78 3.18
C GLN A 132 -7.61 2.27 3.25
N LEU A 133 -6.99 1.47 2.36
CA LEU A 133 -7.09 0.01 2.43
C LEU A 133 -6.46 -0.53 3.73
N LEU A 134 -5.25 -0.09 4.08
CA LEU A 134 -4.58 -0.50 5.32
C LEU A 134 -5.38 -0.07 6.54
N ASP A 135 -5.87 1.17 6.58
CA ASP A 135 -6.67 1.69 7.69
C ASP A 135 -7.94 0.86 7.89
N LEU A 136 -8.65 0.49 6.81
CA LEU A 136 -9.84 -0.37 6.88
C LEU A 136 -9.51 -1.74 7.48
N LEU A 137 -8.46 -2.38 6.98
CA LEU A 137 -8.05 -3.72 7.39
C LEU A 137 -7.57 -3.74 8.85
N MET A 138 -6.76 -2.77 9.24
CA MET A 138 -6.16 -2.69 10.57
C MET A 138 -7.16 -2.25 11.64
N SER A 139 -8.03 -1.27 11.34
CA SER A 139 -9.09 -0.83 12.26
C SER A 139 -10.28 -1.78 12.31
N PHE A 140 -10.36 -2.72 11.38
CA PHE A 140 -11.45 -3.69 11.26
C PHE A 140 -12.84 -3.04 11.12
N ASP A 141 -12.89 -1.87 10.49
CA ASP A 141 -14.05 -0.98 10.43
C ASP A 141 -15.02 -1.32 9.28
N TRP A 142 -15.31 -2.60 9.13
CA TRP A 142 -16.17 -3.12 8.05
C TRP A 142 -17.60 -2.62 8.12
N THR A 143 -18.11 -2.39 9.34
CA THR A 143 -19.47 -1.87 9.56
C THR A 143 -19.64 -0.51 8.91
N SER A 144 -18.72 0.43 9.18
CA SER A 144 -18.77 1.78 8.61
C SER A 144 -18.51 1.74 7.11
N TYR A 145 -17.55 0.93 6.66
CA TYR A 145 -17.26 0.78 5.23
C TYR A 145 -18.49 0.36 4.41
N LEU A 146 -19.22 -0.65 4.90
CA LEU A 146 -20.38 -1.20 4.22
C LEU A 146 -21.60 -0.28 4.31
N ALA A 147 -21.82 0.38 5.47
CA ALA A 147 -22.93 1.30 5.65
C ALA A 147 -22.82 2.54 4.75
N ASP A 148 -21.59 3.05 4.59
CA ASP A 148 -21.33 4.28 3.84
C ASP A 148 -20.87 4.01 2.41
N PHE A 149 -20.89 2.74 1.94
CA PHE A 149 -20.38 2.39 0.61
C PHE A 149 -21.13 3.17 -0.49
N GLY A 150 -20.39 3.80 -1.40
CA GLY A 150 -20.94 4.64 -2.47
C GLY A 150 -21.31 6.07 -2.06
N GLN A 151 -21.18 6.43 -0.77
CA GLN A 151 -21.42 7.80 -0.32
C GLN A 151 -20.15 8.67 -0.44
N GLU A 152 -20.30 9.93 -0.83
CA GLU A 152 -19.17 10.88 -1.00
C GLU A 152 -18.40 11.15 0.30
N ARG A 153 -19.05 11.03 1.46
CA ARG A 153 -18.46 11.27 2.79
C ARG A 153 -17.83 10.03 3.41
N ASN A 154 -17.78 8.90 2.69
CA ASN A 154 -17.21 7.67 3.21
C ASN A 154 -15.70 7.83 3.48
N LYS A 155 -15.29 7.44 4.70
CA LYS A 155 -13.89 7.42 5.14
C LYS A 155 -12.98 6.61 4.21
N TYR A 156 -13.50 5.54 3.61
CA TYR A 156 -12.79 4.58 2.77
C TYR A 156 -13.25 4.63 1.30
N VAL A 157 -13.67 5.80 0.81
CA VAL A 157 -14.18 6.01 -0.55
C VAL A 157 -13.24 5.50 -1.67
N ARG A 158 -11.94 5.38 -1.40
CA ARG A 158 -10.92 4.90 -2.36
C ARG A 158 -10.75 3.38 -2.37
N VAL A 159 -11.28 2.70 -1.36
CA VAL A 159 -11.14 1.25 -1.24
C VAL A 159 -12.16 0.57 -2.14
N LYS A 160 -11.67 -0.11 -3.17
CA LYS A 160 -12.50 -0.93 -4.05
C LYS A 160 -12.87 -2.24 -3.33
N PRO A 161 -14.12 -2.74 -3.48
CA PRO A 161 -14.50 -4.02 -2.89
C PRO A 161 -13.58 -5.18 -3.30
N THR A 162 -13.14 -5.18 -4.56
CA THR A 162 -12.23 -6.23 -5.10
C THR A 162 -10.88 -6.26 -4.41
N THR A 163 -10.29 -5.10 -4.09
CA THR A 163 -9.00 -5.03 -3.39
C THR A 163 -9.16 -5.42 -1.92
N ALA A 164 -10.25 -4.99 -1.28
CA ALA A 164 -10.58 -5.38 0.09
C ALA A 164 -10.77 -6.90 0.23
N ILE A 165 -11.52 -7.52 -0.70
CA ILE A 165 -11.72 -8.99 -0.74
C ILE A 165 -10.38 -9.71 -0.84
N ALA A 166 -9.54 -9.32 -1.81
CA ALA A 166 -8.29 -10.01 -2.09
C ALA A 166 -7.35 -10.06 -0.88
N VAL A 167 -7.26 -8.97 -0.10
CA VAL A 167 -6.43 -8.93 1.10
C VAL A 167 -7.11 -9.62 2.30
N LEU A 168 -8.43 -9.43 2.45
CA LEU A 168 -9.17 -10.04 3.56
C LEU A 168 -9.16 -11.57 3.49
N GLU A 169 -9.27 -12.15 2.30
CA GLU A 169 -9.19 -13.60 2.10
C GLU A 169 -7.83 -14.17 2.53
N LYS A 170 -6.73 -13.45 2.26
CA LYS A 170 -5.38 -13.85 2.68
C LYS A 170 -5.20 -13.79 4.19
N ILE A 171 -5.79 -12.79 4.86
CA ILE A 171 -5.78 -12.69 6.32
C ILE A 171 -6.57 -13.85 6.94
N MET A 172 -7.75 -14.15 6.39
CA MET A 172 -8.60 -15.23 6.86
C MET A 172 -8.00 -16.63 6.66
N GLU A 173 -7.21 -16.83 5.61
CA GLU A 173 -6.57 -18.14 5.36
C GLU A 173 -5.56 -18.49 6.47
N LEU A 174 -4.83 -17.52 7.01
CA LEU A 174 -3.96 -17.77 8.18
C LEU A 174 -4.73 -18.06 9.45
N ASP A 175 -5.80 -17.31 9.70
CA ASP A 175 -6.69 -17.59 10.83
C ASP A 175 -7.26 -19.01 10.74
N ARG A 176 -7.59 -19.48 9.52
CA ARG A 176 -8.05 -20.85 9.28
C ARG A 176 -6.96 -21.89 9.60
N ARG A 177 -5.73 -21.67 9.14
CA ARG A 177 -4.58 -22.55 9.43
C ARG A 177 -4.31 -22.65 10.93
N LYS A 178 -4.21 -21.51 11.62
CA LYS A 178 -3.93 -21.47 13.08
C LYS A 178 -5.05 -22.11 13.92
N ASN A 179 -6.31 -21.87 13.57
CA ASN A 179 -7.46 -22.46 14.28
C ASN A 179 -7.62 -23.97 14.04
N SER A 180 -6.99 -24.53 13.01
CA SER A 180 -7.02 -25.97 12.74
C SER A 180 -6.13 -26.78 13.70
N PHE A 181 -5.17 -26.14 14.38
CA PHE A 181 -4.23 -26.77 15.31
C PHE A 181 -4.62 -26.64 16.79
N PHE A 182 -5.37 -25.61 17.17
CA PHE A 182 -5.81 -25.40 18.55
C PHE A 182 -7.34 -25.20 18.59
N GLY A 183 -8.07 -26.26 18.94
CA GLY A 183 -9.51 -26.18 19.14
C GLY A 183 -9.86 -25.30 20.35
N LYS A 184 -10.61 -24.20 20.13
CA LYS A 184 -11.79 -23.76 20.93
C LYS A 184 -12.28 -22.34 20.55
N ASP A 185 -13.56 -22.30 20.17
CA ASP A 185 -14.62 -21.26 20.24
C ASP A 185 -14.35 -19.74 20.15
N LYS A 186 -13.23 -19.17 20.61
CA LYS A 186 -13.10 -17.69 20.73
C LYS A 186 -13.10 -16.93 19.39
N ASN A 187 -12.76 -17.59 18.29
CA ASN A 187 -12.71 -17.00 16.94
C ASN A 187 -13.95 -17.29 16.08
N LYS A 188 -14.96 -18.00 16.60
CA LYS A 188 -16.12 -18.43 15.80
C LYS A 188 -16.97 -17.26 15.34
N ASP A 189 -17.22 -16.28 16.20
CA ASP A 189 -18.06 -15.13 15.87
C ASP A 189 -17.33 -14.14 14.96
N ARG A 190 -16.02 -13.91 15.18
CA ARG A 190 -15.16 -13.16 14.25
C ARG A 190 -15.15 -13.79 12.86
N LYS A 191 -15.03 -15.13 12.78
CA LYS A 191 -15.08 -15.85 11.51
C LYS A 191 -16.42 -15.68 10.81
N LYS A 192 -17.55 -15.84 11.51
CA LYS A 192 -18.89 -15.62 10.95
C LYS A 192 -19.09 -14.19 10.45
N LEU A 193 -18.60 -13.21 11.20
CA LEU A 193 -18.64 -11.81 10.81
C LEU A 193 -17.86 -11.61 9.51
N LEU A 194 -16.63 -12.11 9.43
CA LEU A 194 -15.80 -12.04 8.24
C LEU A 194 -16.41 -12.76 7.02
N ASP A 195 -17.00 -13.93 7.21
CA ASP A 195 -17.74 -14.63 6.15
C ASP A 195 -18.93 -13.81 5.64
N THR A 196 -19.60 -13.08 6.53
CA THR A 196 -20.72 -12.19 6.18
C THR A 196 -20.22 -10.96 5.42
N VAL A 197 -19.15 -10.33 5.91
CA VAL A 197 -18.48 -9.21 5.24
C VAL A 197 -18.05 -9.62 3.83
N LEU A 198 -17.37 -10.75 3.65
CA LEU A 198 -16.96 -11.23 2.32
C LEU A 198 -18.15 -11.44 1.37
N LYS A 199 -19.27 -11.98 1.85
CA LYS A 199 -20.49 -12.12 1.03
C LYS A 199 -21.01 -10.77 0.57
N GLN A 200 -21.09 -9.80 1.47
CA GLN A 200 -21.54 -8.44 1.14
C GLN A 200 -20.57 -7.74 0.18
N LEU A 201 -19.26 -7.84 0.42
CA LEU A 201 -18.24 -7.28 -0.46
C LEU A 201 -18.32 -7.87 -1.88
N ARG A 202 -18.52 -9.18 -2.00
CA ARG A 202 -18.69 -9.83 -3.32
C ARG A 202 -19.95 -9.35 -4.02
N SER A 203 -21.05 -9.15 -3.29
CA SER A 203 -22.26 -8.54 -3.85
C SER A 203 -21.99 -7.13 -4.38
N LEU A 204 -21.19 -6.32 -3.66
CA LEU A 204 -20.82 -4.97 -4.10
C LEU A 204 -19.82 -4.96 -5.26
N ALA A 205 -18.95 -5.97 -5.36
CA ALA A 205 -17.98 -6.09 -6.45
C ALA A 205 -18.62 -6.48 -7.80
N HIS A 206 -19.83 -7.05 -7.75
CA HIS A 206 -20.60 -7.48 -8.93
C HIS A 206 -21.79 -6.57 -9.25
N ALA A 207 -22.01 -5.52 -8.46
CA ALA A 207 -23.04 -4.49 -8.67
C ALA A 207 -22.51 -3.37 -9.57
#